data_AF-A0A9X5BET8-F1
#
_entry.id   AF-A0A9X5BET8-F1
#
_cell.length_a   1.000
_cell.length_b   1.000
_cell.length_c   1.000
_cell.angle_alpha   90.00
_cell.angle_beta   90.00
_cell.angle_gamma   90.00
#
_symmetry.space_group_name_H-M   'P 1'
#
loop_
_entity.id
_entity.type
_entity.pdbx_description
1 polymer ?
#
loop_
_entity_poly.entity_id
_entity_poly.type
_entity_poly.pdbx_seq_one_letter_code
_entity_poly.pdbx_strand_id
1 'polypeptide(L)' 'MRRWSECGHNRKELLGDKLDLEHITYIGQKETAKKIYPNDPCPCGSGKKYKKCCGRK' A
#
# COMPACT_ATOMS: atom_id res chain seq x y z
N MET A 1 -14.08 6.68 -31.41
CA MET A 1 -15.29 7.53 -31.49
C MET A 1 -16.11 7.34 -30.22
N ARG A 2 -16.63 8.42 -29.63
CA ARG A 2 -17.59 8.34 -28.51
C ARG A 2 -18.96 8.02 -29.09
N ARG A 3 -19.57 6.89 -28.69
CA ARG A 3 -20.87 6.45 -29.23
C ARG A 3 -21.97 7.19 -28.46
N TRP A 4 -22.96 7.78 -29.14
CA TRP A 4 -24.07 8.51 -28.48
C TRP A 4 -24.77 7.63 -27.43
N SER A 5 -24.88 6.33 -27.72
CA SER A 5 -25.40 5.31 -26.80
C SER A 5 -24.69 5.23 -25.44
N GLU A 6 -23.47 5.74 -25.32
CA GLU A 6 -22.66 5.70 -24.09
C GLU A 6 -22.70 7.03 -23.30
N CYS A 7 -23.66 7.92 -23.58
CA CYS A 7 -23.84 9.21 -22.89
C CYS A 7 -22.52 9.99 -22.71
N GLY A 8 -21.70 10.02 -23.77
CA GLY A 8 -20.44 10.76 -23.80
C GLY A 8 -19.25 10.09 -23.11
N HIS A 9 -19.44 8.96 -22.42
CA HIS A 9 -18.36 8.23 -21.76
C HIS A 9 -17.76 7.17 -22.71
N ASN A 10 -16.45 6.97 -22.65
CA ASN A 10 -15.79 5.85 -23.29
C ASN A 10 -15.85 4.62 -22.38
N ARG A 11 -15.92 3.40 -22.93
CA ARG A 11 -15.86 2.13 -22.19
C ARG A 11 -14.78 2.10 -21.09
N LYS A 12 -13.61 2.71 -21.31
CA LYS A 12 -12.54 2.77 -20.31
C LYS A 12 -12.90 3.65 -19.10
N GLU A 13 -13.68 4.69 -19.29
CA GLU A 13 -14.17 5.57 -18.21
C GLU A 13 -15.22 4.86 -17.35
N LEU A 14 -16.01 3.94 -17.94
CA LEU A 14 -16.93 3.08 -17.20
C LEU A 14 -16.24 1.97 -16.38
N LEU A 15 -14.94 1.71 -16.63
CA LEU A 15 -14.17 0.63 -15.98
C LEU A 15 -13.22 1.16 -14.87
N GLY A 16 -13.10 2.48 -14.72
CA GLY A 16 -12.03 3.15 -13.97
C GLY A 16 -12.02 2.99 -12.45
N ASP A 17 -13.14 2.66 -11.80
CA ASP A 17 -13.23 2.68 -10.32
C ASP A 17 -12.85 1.36 -9.64
N LYS A 18 -12.71 0.25 -10.39
CA LYS A 18 -12.43 -1.07 -9.80
C LYS A 18 -10.95 -1.29 -9.49
N LEU A 19 -10.06 -0.68 -10.28
CA LEU A 19 -8.62 -0.83 -10.10
C LEU A 19 -8.08 -0.02 -8.91
N ASP A 20 -8.75 1.07 -8.52
CA ASP A 20 -8.36 1.91 -7.39
C ASP A 20 -8.70 1.24 -6.04
N LEU A 21 -9.89 0.60 -5.94
CA LEU A 21 -10.29 -0.15 -4.74
C LEU A 21 -9.40 -1.38 -4.46
N GLU A 22 -9.00 -2.11 -5.51
CA GLU A 22 -8.04 -3.22 -5.34
C GLU A 22 -6.64 -2.71 -4.98
N HIS A 23 -6.23 -1.54 -5.49
CA HIS A 23 -4.98 -0.91 -5.09
C HIS A 23 -5.02 -0.51 -3.61
N ILE A 24 -6.08 0.17 -3.14
CA ILE A 24 -6.25 0.60 -1.75
C ILE A 24 -6.27 -0.59 -0.77
N THR A 25 -6.90 -1.71 -1.15
CA THR A 25 -6.89 -2.93 -0.33
C THR A 25 -5.51 -3.62 -0.31
N TYR A 26 -4.72 -3.51 -1.39
CA TYR A 26 -3.35 -4.01 -1.44
C TYR A 26 -2.36 -3.16 -0.62
N ILE A 27 -2.43 -1.83 -0.70
CA ILE A 27 -1.59 -0.94 0.16
C ILE A 27 -2.05 -1.00 1.63
N GLY A 28 -3.28 -1.47 1.88
CA GLY A 28 -3.87 -1.71 3.19
C GLY A 28 -3.51 -3.06 3.82
N GLN A 29 -2.62 -3.86 3.22
CA GLN A 29 -2.01 -5.02 3.90
C GLN A 29 -1.11 -4.53 5.02
N LYS A 30 -1.77 -4.17 6.13
CA LYS A 30 -1.24 -4.04 7.47
C LYS A 30 -0.15 -5.09 7.64
N GLU A 31 1.05 -4.57 7.82
CA GLU A 31 2.20 -5.30 8.29
C GLU A 31 1.74 -6.07 9.53
N THR A 32 1.52 -7.38 9.35
CA THR A 32 1.49 -8.30 10.48
C THR A 32 2.71 -7.94 11.31
N ALA A 33 2.51 -7.68 12.60
CA ALA A 33 3.57 -7.26 13.50
C ALA A 33 4.70 -8.28 13.43
N LYS A 34 5.65 -8.04 12.52
CA LYS A 34 6.75 -8.94 12.24
C LYS A 34 7.52 -8.95 13.54
N LYS A 35 7.73 -10.13 14.12
CA LYS A 35 8.49 -10.28 15.36
C LYS A 35 9.89 -9.72 15.08
N ILE A 36 10.10 -8.45 15.40
CA ILE A 36 11.36 -7.77 15.20
C ILE A 36 12.27 -8.23 16.33
N TYR A 37 13.30 -8.98 15.96
CA TYR A 37 14.29 -9.43 16.91
C TYR A 37 15.23 -8.27 17.28
N PRO A 38 15.83 -8.26 18.48
CA PRO A 38 16.70 -7.18 18.94
C PRO A 38 17.89 -6.86 18.00
N ASN A 39 18.35 -7.85 17.23
CA ASN A 39 19.48 -7.69 16.31
C ASN A 39 19.09 -7.27 14.88
N ASP A 40 17.81 -7.33 14.52
CA ASP A 40 17.32 -6.98 13.19
C ASP A 40 17.48 -5.48 12.90
N PRO A 41 17.57 -5.07 11.62
CA PRO A 41 17.52 -3.66 11.24
C PRO A 41 16.21 -3.01 11.71
N CYS A 42 16.31 -1.80 12.26
CA CYS A 42 15.15 -1.07 12.76
C CYS A 42 14.17 -0.74 11.62
N PRO A 43 12.86 -1.00 11.78
CA PRO A 43 11.85 -0.63 10.79
C PRO A 43 11.73 0.90 10.61
N CYS A 44 12.28 1.69 11.55
CA CYS A 44 12.35 3.14 11.51
C CYS A 44 13.30 3.73 10.44
N GLY A 45 13.91 2.90 9.60
CA GLY A 45 14.81 3.34 8.52
C GLY A 45 16.16 3.91 8.99
N SER A 46 16.48 3.81 10.29
CA SER A 46 17.68 4.43 10.87
C SER A 46 18.99 3.67 10.60
N GLY A 47 18.95 2.52 9.90
CA GLY A 47 20.11 1.65 9.66
C GLY A 47 20.74 1.01 10.91
N LYS A 48 20.19 1.29 12.10
CA LYS A 48 20.65 0.77 13.39
C LYS A 48 19.90 -0.53 13.73
N LYS A 49 20.56 -1.42 14.49
CA LYS A 49 19.90 -2.61 15.07
C LYS A 49 18.75 -2.18 15.98
N TYR A 50 17.65 -2.91 15.99
CA TYR A 50 16.44 -2.58 16.75
C TYR A 50 16.73 -2.30 18.23
N LYS A 51 17.54 -3.15 18.89
CA LYS A 51 17.97 -2.97 20.30
C LYS A 51 18.75 -1.69 20.58
N LYS A 52 19.30 -1.04 19.55
CA LYS A 52 20.04 0.23 19.64
C LYS A 52 19.24 1.43 19.14
N CYS A 53 17.99 1.22 18.72
CA CYS A 53 17.11 2.25 18.17
C CYS A 53 15.76 2.24 18.91
N CYS A 54 14.67 1.79 18.29
CA CYS A 54 13.33 1.74 18.91
C CYS A 54 13.22 0.77 20.10
N GLY A 55 14.11 -0.21 20.21
CA GLY A 55 14.17 -1.16 21.33
C GLY A 55 15.03 -0.70 22.51
N ARG A 56 15.58 0.53 22.48
CA ARG A 56 16.21 1.15 23.66
C ARG A 56 15.10 1.72 24.55
N LYS A 57 14.67 0.94 25.54
CA LYS A 57 14.19 1.50 26.80
C LYS A 57 15.36 1.59 27.76
#